data_AF-A0A8X6YF42-F1
#
_entry.id   AF-A0A8X6YF42-F1
#
_cell.length_a   1.000
_cell.length_b   1.000
_cell.length_c   1.000
_cell.angle_alpha   90.00
_cell.angle_beta   90.00
_cell.angle_gamma   90.00
#
_symmetry.space_group_name_H-M   'P 1'
#
loop_
_entity.id
_entity.type
_entity.pdbx_description
1 polymer ?
#
loop_
_entity_poly.entity_id
_entity_poly.type
_entity_poly.pdbx_seq_one_letter_code
_entity_poly.pdbx_strand_id
1 'polypeptide(L)'
;MAENSCCDSIYHARPAHFLYTWKVEDFNKIDRTLNGKDLLLPNGENCSFSFDRLVDCLRLSMKSSSCSLACDVTLFTCNGKALFRSKFFKFSEKKEKYVYSIRLELNKEDNKKLHALPKDILFIVCDVCDSEAMQKRLSIRQGASENAYLSYLKNLAEDFKSKPDELFFEKVTLCVGEDTEVVNKVVLCSRSPVFSTMLECNMREKEENCVTIDDIK
;
A
#
# COMPACT_ATOMS: atom_id res chain seq x y z
N MET A 1 -30.12 2.15 -2.93
CA MET A 1 -29.00 2.16 -1.98
C MET A 1 -27.96 1.19 -2.53
N ALA A 2 -26.83 1.70 -3.02
CA ALA A 2 -25.74 0.86 -3.52
C ALA A 2 -24.73 0.69 -2.37
N GLU A 3 -24.44 -0.55 -2.01
CA GLU A 3 -23.31 -0.88 -1.16
C GLU A 3 -22.03 -0.71 -2.00
N ASN A 4 -21.22 0.30 -1.68
CA ASN A 4 -19.92 0.49 -2.32
C ASN A 4 -19.02 -0.68 -1.93
N SER A 5 -18.62 -1.46 -2.91
CA SER A 5 -17.76 -2.65 -2.77
C SER A 5 -16.29 -2.22 -2.67
N CYS A 6 -15.64 -2.52 -1.54
CA CYS A 6 -14.24 -2.14 -1.26
C CYS A 6 -13.31 -3.36 -1.32
N CYS A 7 -12.39 -3.39 -2.28
CA CYS A 7 -11.33 -4.39 -2.41
C CYS A 7 -9.99 -3.80 -1.93
N ASP A 8 -9.32 -4.48 -0.99
CA ASP A 8 -8.07 -4.03 -0.36
C ASP A 8 -6.97 -5.10 -0.46
N SER A 9 -5.72 -4.68 -0.64
CA SER A 9 -4.55 -5.54 -0.75
C SER A 9 -3.43 -5.08 0.19
N ILE A 10 -2.76 -6.02 0.85
CA ILE A 10 -1.66 -5.79 1.82
C ILE A 10 -0.36 -6.32 1.21
N TYR A 11 0.74 -5.56 1.30
CA TYR A 11 2.08 -5.96 0.85
C TYR A 11 3.13 -5.76 1.94
N HIS A 12 4.12 -6.67 1.99
CA HIS A 12 5.34 -6.53 2.78
C HIS A 12 6.50 -6.07 1.88
N ALA A 13 6.88 -4.79 1.96
CA ALA A 13 7.98 -4.26 1.14
C ALA A 13 9.37 -4.44 1.80
N ARG A 14 9.40 -4.46 3.15
CA ARG A 14 10.50 -4.79 4.08
C ARG A 14 9.86 -5.14 5.44
N PRO A 15 10.56 -5.77 6.43
CA PRO A 15 9.93 -6.21 7.69
C PRO A 15 9.54 -5.06 8.66
N ALA A 16 9.36 -3.84 8.15
CA ALA A 16 8.88 -2.68 8.88
C ALA A 16 7.97 -1.77 8.02
N HIS A 17 7.64 -2.15 6.77
CA HIS A 17 6.79 -1.40 5.85
C HIS A 17 5.58 -2.25 5.43
N PHE A 18 4.40 -1.66 5.52
CA PHE A 18 3.11 -2.28 5.25
C PHE A 18 2.35 -1.41 4.26
N LEU A 19 2.09 -1.94 3.07
CA LEU A 19 1.26 -1.23 2.10
C LEU A 19 -0.21 -1.54 2.37
N TYR A 20 -1.01 -0.50 2.56
CA TYR A 20 -2.47 -0.54 2.58
C TYR A 20 -2.98 0.17 1.32
N THR A 21 -3.72 -0.57 0.49
CA THR A 21 -4.32 -0.01 -0.73
C THR A 21 -5.82 0.04 -0.59
N TRP A 22 -6.41 1.18 -0.94
CA TRP A 22 -7.83 1.44 -0.84
C TRP A 22 -8.38 2.00 -2.15
N LYS A 23 -9.30 1.25 -2.76
CA LYS A 23 -10.06 1.68 -3.95
C LYS A 23 -11.28 2.48 -3.53
N VAL A 24 -11.40 3.69 -4.05
CA VAL A 24 -12.53 4.59 -3.84
C VAL A 24 -13.29 4.76 -5.15
N GLU A 25 -14.49 4.20 -5.20
CA GLU A 25 -15.42 4.32 -6.33
C GLU A 25 -16.37 5.50 -6.15
N ASP A 26 -16.98 5.96 -7.26
CA ASP A 26 -17.90 7.10 -7.26
C ASP A 26 -17.30 8.33 -6.57
N PHE A 27 -16.02 8.62 -6.84
CA PHE A 27 -15.23 9.63 -6.14
C PHE A 27 -15.89 11.02 -6.16
N ASN A 28 -16.59 11.37 -7.24
CA ASN A 28 -17.31 12.64 -7.36
C ASN A 28 -18.62 12.73 -6.58
N LYS A 29 -19.12 11.63 -6.04
CA LYS A 29 -20.36 11.58 -5.25
C LYS A 29 -20.11 11.51 -3.74
N ILE A 30 -18.86 11.54 -3.30
CA ILE A 30 -18.52 11.48 -1.88
C ILE A 30 -18.98 12.75 -1.17
N ASP A 31 -19.94 12.60 -0.26
CA ASP A 31 -20.53 13.67 0.57
C ASP A 31 -20.30 13.46 2.08
N ARG A 32 -19.66 12.34 2.45
CA ARG A 32 -19.42 11.92 3.82
C ARG A 32 -18.04 11.28 3.98
N THR A 33 -17.60 11.16 5.23
CA THR A 33 -16.40 10.40 5.58
C THR A 33 -16.54 8.95 5.16
N LEU A 34 -15.59 8.48 4.35
CA LEU A 34 -15.40 7.07 4.09
C LEU A 34 -14.48 6.47 5.14
N ASN A 35 -14.75 5.24 5.55
CA ASN A 35 -13.86 4.48 6.44
C ASN A 35 -13.33 3.28 5.65
N GLY A 36 -12.00 3.12 5.68
CA GLY A 36 -11.32 1.98 5.11
C GLY A 36 -11.44 0.75 6.02
N LYS A 37 -10.97 -0.39 5.54
CA LYS A 37 -10.82 -1.56 6.43
C LYS A 37 -9.67 -1.34 7.40
N ASP A 38 -9.84 -1.89 8.59
CA ASP A 38 -8.79 -1.95 9.60
C ASP A 38 -7.62 -2.81 9.09
N LEU A 39 -6.40 -2.33 9.35
CA LEU A 39 -5.15 -2.99 9.03
C LEU A 39 -4.52 -3.49 10.34
N LEU A 40 -4.53 -4.81 10.53
CA LEU A 40 -3.78 -5.47 11.60
C LEU A 40 -2.32 -5.66 11.16
N LEU A 41 -1.41 -4.98 11.84
CA LEU A 41 0.02 -5.11 11.65
C LEU A 41 0.52 -6.38 12.37
N PRO A 42 1.62 -7.02 11.91
CA PRO A 42 2.17 -8.22 12.54
C PRO A 42 2.66 -8.04 13.98
N ASN A 43 2.95 -6.80 14.40
CA ASN A 43 3.25 -6.47 15.79
C ASN A 43 1.99 -6.44 16.69
N GLY A 44 0.81 -6.78 16.15
CA GLY A 44 -0.47 -6.78 16.85
C GLY A 44 -1.18 -5.43 16.87
N GLU A 45 -0.59 -4.38 16.28
CA GLU A 45 -1.19 -3.05 16.24
C GLU A 45 -2.30 -2.99 15.18
N ASN A 46 -3.38 -2.27 15.48
CA ASN A 46 -4.46 -2.05 14.52
C ASN A 46 -4.48 -0.58 14.06
N CYS A 47 -4.45 -0.40 12.74
CA CYS A 47 -4.58 0.89 12.08
C CYS A 47 -5.93 1.01 11.38
N SER A 48 -6.67 2.08 11.67
CA SER A 48 -7.93 2.40 10.98
C SER A 48 -7.75 3.63 10.09
N PHE A 49 -8.26 3.57 8.87
CA PHE A 49 -8.12 4.65 7.88
C PHE A 49 -9.47 5.32 7.61
N SER A 50 -9.47 6.64 7.44
CA SER A 50 -10.65 7.39 7.02
C SER A 50 -10.29 8.46 5.99
N PHE A 51 -11.20 8.69 5.04
CA PHE A 51 -11.02 9.62 3.93
C PHE A 51 -12.21 10.55 3.81
N ASP A 52 -11.94 11.86 3.71
CA ASP A 52 -12.93 12.89 3.43
C ASP A 52 -12.56 13.63 2.15
N ARG A 53 -13.57 13.86 1.31
CA ARG A 53 -13.50 14.87 0.25
C ARG A 53 -14.16 16.15 0.75
N LEU A 54 -13.38 17.22 0.84
CA LEU A 54 -13.87 18.56 1.15
C LEU A 54 -13.83 19.41 -0.12
N VAL A 55 -14.42 20.60 -0.07
CA VAL A 55 -14.58 21.48 -1.24
C VAL A 55 -13.22 21.89 -1.83
N ASP A 56 -12.25 22.13 -0.96
CA ASP A 56 -10.94 22.69 -1.27
C ASP A 56 -9.77 21.77 -0.91
N CYS A 57 -10.04 20.64 -0.24
CA CYS A 57 -8.97 19.72 0.16
C CYS A 57 -9.44 18.27 0.22
N LEU A 58 -8.50 17.34 0.11
CA LEU A 58 -8.70 15.95 0.49
C LEU A 58 -8.11 15.74 1.88
N ARG A 59 -8.84 15.05 2.74
CA ARG A 59 -8.34 14.67 4.05
C ARG A 59 -8.24 13.17 4.14
N LEU A 60 -7.05 12.68 4.44
CA LEU A 60 -6.86 11.29 4.85
C LEU A 60 -6.45 11.30 6.33
N SER A 61 -6.94 10.34 7.09
CA SER A 61 -6.55 10.13 8.48
C SER A 61 -6.27 8.65 8.73
N MET A 62 -5.30 8.39 9.59
CA MET A 62 -4.97 7.07 10.13
C MET A 62 -5.01 7.17 11.65
N LYS A 63 -5.71 6.25 12.30
CA LYS A 63 -5.66 6.11 13.76
C LYS A 63 -4.95 4.82 14.11
N SER A 64 -4.02 4.89 15.06
CA SER A 64 -3.27 3.76 15.58
C SER A 64 -3.20 3.82 17.10
N SER A 65 -3.03 2.67 17.75
CA SER A 65 -2.65 2.59 19.16
C SER A 65 -1.18 2.97 19.40
N SER A 66 -0.37 3.07 18.35
CA SER A 66 1.07 3.29 18.43
C SER A 66 1.49 4.67 17.95
N CYS A 67 2.50 5.25 18.62
CA CYS A 67 3.05 6.56 18.27
C CYS A 67 4.29 6.48 17.37
N SER A 68 4.86 5.29 17.19
CA SER A 68 6.08 5.08 16.41
C SER A 68 5.80 4.92 14.93
N LEU A 69 4.55 4.98 14.47
CA LEU A 69 4.25 4.82 13.05
C LEU A 69 4.50 6.11 12.25
N ALA A 70 5.08 5.93 11.07
CA ALA A 70 5.10 6.89 9.98
C ALA A 70 4.24 6.32 8.83
N CYS A 71 3.65 7.17 8.00
CA CYS A 71 2.98 6.66 6.81
C CYS A 71 3.04 7.65 5.64
N ASP A 72 3.47 7.13 4.50
CA ASP A 72 3.55 7.82 3.21
C ASP A 72 2.29 7.50 2.42
N VAL A 73 1.59 8.52 1.94
CA VAL A 73 0.34 8.39 1.21
C VAL A 73 0.56 8.83 -0.23
N THR A 74 0.12 7.98 -1.17
CA THR A 74 0.14 8.30 -2.60
C THR A 74 -1.25 8.05 -3.20
N LEU A 75 -1.73 9.01 -3.98
CA LEU A 75 -3.00 8.94 -4.70
C LEU A 75 -2.73 8.57 -6.16
N PHE A 76 -3.43 7.59 -6.69
CA PHE A 76 -3.29 7.09 -8.05
C PHE A 76 -4.61 7.13 -8.82
N THR A 77 -4.53 7.36 -10.13
CA THR A 77 -5.64 7.06 -11.05
C THR A 77 -5.75 5.55 -11.28
N CYS A 78 -6.87 5.09 -11.84
CA CYS A 78 -7.03 3.68 -12.22
C CYS A 78 -6.05 3.19 -13.29
N ASN A 79 -5.33 4.09 -13.96
CA ASN A 79 -4.29 3.73 -14.94
C ASN A 79 -2.89 3.73 -14.31
N GLY A 80 -2.79 3.72 -12.98
CA GLY A 80 -1.52 3.70 -12.25
C GLY A 80 -0.74 5.02 -12.24
N LYS A 81 -1.32 6.13 -12.72
CA LYS A 81 -0.66 7.44 -12.69
C LYS A 81 -0.78 8.05 -11.30
N ALA A 82 0.36 8.33 -10.66
CA ALA A 82 0.39 9.07 -9.40
C ALA A 82 -0.08 10.53 -9.60
N LEU A 83 -1.01 10.97 -8.76
CA LEU A 83 -1.54 12.33 -8.73
C LEU A 83 -0.90 13.16 -7.62
N PHE A 84 -0.83 12.59 -6.41
CA PHE A 84 -0.32 13.27 -5.22
C PHE A 84 0.49 12.29 -4.39
N ARG A 85 1.53 12.80 -3.73
CA ARG A 85 2.28 12.08 -2.71
C ARG A 85 2.56 12.99 -1.54
N SER A 86 2.34 12.49 -0.33
CA SER A 86 2.71 13.23 0.88
C SER A 86 2.83 12.29 2.08
N LYS A 87 3.25 12.82 3.23
CA LYS A 87 3.49 12.05 4.45
C LYS A 87 2.56 12.50 5.56
N PHE A 88 2.09 11.56 6.38
CA PHE A 88 1.37 11.94 7.58
C PHE A 88 2.27 12.64 8.57
N PHE A 89 1.73 13.72 9.16
CA PHE A 89 2.28 14.35 10.34
C PHE A 89 1.43 13.95 11.55
N LYS A 90 2.07 13.64 12.68
CA LYS A 90 1.38 13.35 13.94
C LYS A 90 0.62 14.59 14.39
N PHE A 91 -0.71 14.51 14.46
CA PHE A 91 -1.55 15.69 14.71
C PHE A 91 -2.09 15.77 16.15
N SER A 92 -2.40 14.63 16.79
CA SER A 92 -2.84 14.63 18.19
C SER A 92 -2.87 13.25 18.83
N GLU A 93 -2.61 13.18 20.13
CA GLU A 93 -2.93 12.04 21.01
C GLU A 93 -4.32 12.28 21.62
N LYS A 94 -5.26 11.36 21.43
CA LYS A 94 -6.60 11.43 22.02
C LYS A 94 -6.94 10.08 22.63
N LYS A 95 -7.13 10.04 23.96
CA LYS A 95 -7.70 8.88 24.69
C LYS A 95 -7.09 7.55 24.23
N GLU A 96 -5.76 7.41 24.38
CA GLU A 96 -5.02 6.17 24.08
C GLU A 96 -4.92 5.79 22.59
N LYS A 97 -5.31 6.67 21.67
CA LYS A 97 -5.07 6.51 20.23
C LYS A 97 -4.36 7.72 19.64
N TYR A 98 -3.40 7.44 18.77
CA TYR A 98 -2.70 8.42 17.95
C TYR A 98 -3.46 8.64 16.66
N VAL A 99 -3.70 9.91 16.33
CA VAL A 99 -4.34 10.29 15.07
C VAL A 99 -3.32 11.02 14.20
N TYR A 100 -3.05 10.41 13.07
CA TYR A 100 -2.24 10.92 11.98
C TYR A 100 -3.20 11.43 10.92
N SER A 101 -3.01 12.65 10.44
CA SER A 101 -3.89 13.20 9.42
C SER A 101 -3.10 14.07 8.47
N ILE A 102 -3.52 14.02 7.21
CA ILE A 102 -3.00 14.89 6.18
C ILE A 102 -4.17 15.60 5.50
N ARG A 103 -3.94 16.88 5.21
CA ARG A 103 -4.77 17.66 4.29
C ARG A 103 -3.96 17.92 3.03
N LEU A 104 -4.52 17.51 1.91
CA LEU A 104 -4.02 17.81 0.58
C LEU A 104 -4.86 18.97 0.04
N GLU A 105 -4.32 20.18 0.13
CA GLU A 105 -4.94 21.37 -0.43
C GLU A 105 -5.03 21.24 -1.96
N LEU A 106 -6.21 21.46 -2.53
CA LEU A 106 -6.48 21.33 -3.95
C LEU A 106 -6.59 22.71 -4.58
N ASN A 107 -5.75 22.97 -5.58
CA ASN A 107 -5.96 24.13 -6.43
C ASN A 107 -7.03 23.84 -7.51
N LYS A 108 -7.33 24.85 -8.35
CA LYS A 108 -8.33 24.71 -9.42
C LYS A 108 -7.97 23.63 -10.46
N GLU A 109 -6.69 23.44 -10.75
CA GLU A 109 -6.21 22.44 -11.71
C GLU A 109 -6.30 21.03 -11.12
N ASP A 110 -5.93 20.87 -9.85
CA ASP A 110 -6.04 19.61 -9.11
C ASP A 110 -7.48 19.13 -9.05
N ASN A 111 -8.41 20.04 -8.72
CA ASN A 111 -9.83 19.76 -8.74
C ASN A 111 -10.31 19.31 -10.13
N LYS A 112 -9.86 19.96 -11.21
CA LYS A 112 -10.20 19.53 -12.58
C LYS A 112 -9.68 18.12 -12.87
N LYS A 113 -8.44 17.79 -12.49
CA LYS A 113 -7.85 16.46 -12.68
C LYS A 113 -8.62 15.39 -11.91
N LEU A 114 -9.02 15.69 -10.67
CA LEU A 114 -9.81 14.79 -9.84
C LEU A 114 -11.25 14.61 -10.34
N HIS A 115 -11.88 15.66 -10.86
CA HIS A 115 -13.19 15.54 -11.51
C HIS A 115 -13.14 14.72 -12.79
N ALA A 116 -12.00 14.69 -13.48
CA ALA A 116 -11.78 13.94 -14.71
C ALA A 116 -11.17 12.55 -14.51
N LEU A 117 -11.26 11.97 -13.29
CA LEU A 117 -10.77 10.62 -13.03
C LEU A 117 -11.44 9.60 -13.95
N PRO A 118 -10.67 8.73 -14.64
CA PRO A 118 -11.28 7.70 -15.47
C PRO A 118 -12.10 6.74 -14.60
N LYS A 119 -13.32 6.44 -15.05
CA LYS A 119 -14.31 5.62 -14.34
C LYS A 119 -14.74 6.18 -12.96
N ASP A 120 -14.36 7.42 -12.62
CA ASP A 120 -14.61 8.02 -11.30
C ASP A 120 -14.00 7.21 -10.13
N ILE A 121 -12.84 6.58 -10.38
CA ILE A 121 -12.13 5.74 -9.41
C ILE A 121 -10.81 6.39 -9.00
N LEU A 122 -10.58 6.47 -7.69
CA LEU A 122 -9.32 6.88 -7.07
C LEU A 122 -8.73 5.70 -6.29
N PHE A 123 -7.42 5.49 -6.42
CA PHE A 123 -6.69 4.54 -5.58
C PHE A 123 -5.84 5.32 -4.56
N ILE A 124 -5.96 4.94 -3.30
CA ILE A 124 -5.17 5.49 -2.19
C ILE A 124 -4.22 4.39 -1.74
N VAL A 125 -2.92 4.66 -1.77
CA VAL A 125 -1.90 3.74 -1.27
C VAL A 125 -1.19 4.38 -0.09
N CYS A 126 -1.24 3.71 1.05
CA CYS A 126 -0.60 4.09 2.30
C CYS A 126 0.56 3.12 2.56
N ASP A 127 1.79 3.62 2.56
CA ASP A 127 2.98 2.90 3.00
C ASP A 127 3.22 3.23 4.48
N VAL A 128 2.73 2.34 5.35
CA VAL A 128 2.84 2.45 6.80
C VAL A 128 4.14 1.82 7.26
N CYS A 129 4.95 2.58 7.98
CA CYS A 129 6.23 2.15 8.48
C CYS A 129 6.33 2.31 10.00
N ASP A 130 6.88 1.32 10.68
CA ASP A 130 7.31 1.46 12.08
C ASP A 130 8.66 2.20 12.11
N SER A 131 8.63 3.46 12.57
CA SER A 131 9.80 4.34 12.61
C SER A 131 10.83 3.93 13.67
N GLU A 132 10.42 3.25 14.75
CA GLU A 132 11.36 2.74 15.76
C GLU A 132 12.08 1.49 15.24
N ALA A 133 11.36 0.59 14.57
CA ALA A 133 11.96 -0.55 13.87
C ALA A 133 12.94 -0.10 12.78
N MET A 134 12.67 1.02 12.10
CA MET A 134 13.58 1.67 11.16
C MET A 134 14.83 2.24 11.85
N GLN A 135 14.69 3.02 12.93
CA GLN A 135 15.83 3.62 13.63
C GLN A 135 16.76 2.56 14.23
N LYS A 136 16.20 1.51 14.83
CA LYS A 136 16.95 0.38 15.39
C LYS A 136 17.66 -0.44 14.31
N ARG A 137 17.22 -0.37 13.05
CA ARG A 137 17.88 -1.03 11.90
C ARG A 137 18.84 -0.13 11.15
N LEU A 138 18.61 1.18 11.09
CA LEU A 138 19.54 2.16 10.52
C LEU A 138 20.82 2.25 11.35
N SER A 139 20.73 2.04 12.66
CA SER A 139 21.91 1.86 13.51
C SER A 139 22.68 0.56 13.22
N ILE A 140 22.01 -0.46 12.67
CA ILE A 140 22.60 -1.77 12.30
C ILE A 140 23.09 -1.79 10.83
N ARG A 141 22.50 -0.98 9.95
CA ARG A 141 22.80 -0.90 8.51
C ARG A 141 23.10 0.53 8.08
N GLN A 142 24.27 1.04 8.48
CA GLN A 142 24.86 2.19 7.81
C GLN A 142 25.29 1.75 6.40
N GLY A 143 24.59 2.15 5.34
CA GLY A 143 25.09 1.91 3.97
C GLY A 143 24.18 2.22 2.78
N ALA A 144 22.86 2.26 2.90
CA ALA A 144 21.98 2.54 1.76
C ALA A 144 21.47 4.00 1.79
N SER A 145 21.98 4.83 0.88
CA SER A 145 21.48 6.20 0.64
C SER A 145 20.00 6.19 0.24
N GLU A 146 19.23 7.18 0.69
CA GLU A 146 17.81 7.41 0.32
C GLU A 146 17.59 7.39 -1.21
N ASN A 147 18.58 7.84 -1.98
CA ASN A 147 18.58 7.79 -3.43
C ASN A 147 18.54 6.36 -4.00
N ALA A 148 19.18 5.40 -3.34
CA ALA A 148 19.17 4.00 -3.76
C ALA A 148 17.80 3.33 -3.51
N TYR A 149 17.04 3.80 -2.53
CA TYR A 149 15.68 3.33 -2.31
C TYR A 149 14.71 3.91 -3.35
N LEU A 150 14.83 5.20 -3.65
CA LEU A 150 14.02 5.83 -4.69
C LEU A 150 14.30 5.25 -6.07
N SER A 151 15.56 4.91 -6.38
CA SER A 151 15.88 4.21 -7.63
C SER A 151 15.29 2.80 -7.65
N TYR A 152 15.35 2.09 -6.53
CA TYR A 152 14.73 0.77 -6.39
C TYR A 152 13.21 0.80 -6.67
N LEU A 153 12.47 1.72 -6.03
CA LEU A 153 11.02 1.84 -6.23
C LEU A 153 10.65 2.22 -7.66
N LYS A 154 11.44 3.09 -8.29
CA LYS A 154 11.24 3.44 -9.71
C LYS A 154 11.39 2.23 -10.61
N ASN A 155 12.46 1.46 -10.42
CA ASN A 155 12.70 0.26 -11.23
C ASN A 155 11.58 -0.78 -11.02
N LEU A 156 11.16 -1.01 -9.77
CA LEU A 156 10.06 -1.91 -9.47
C LEU A 156 8.74 -1.48 -10.14
N ALA A 157 8.44 -0.19 -10.13
CA ALA A 157 7.25 0.35 -10.78
C ALA A 157 7.31 0.22 -12.32
N GLU A 158 8.51 0.31 -12.92
CA GLU A 158 8.68 0.03 -14.35
C GLU A 158 8.50 -1.46 -14.66
N ASP A 159 9.07 -2.36 -13.84
CA ASP A 159 8.94 -3.81 -14.02
C ASP A 159 7.46 -4.24 -14.01
N PHE A 160 6.66 -3.61 -13.15
CA PHE A 160 5.21 -3.84 -13.05
C PHE A 160 4.44 -3.50 -14.34
N LYS A 161 4.88 -2.51 -15.14
CA LYS A 161 4.17 -2.12 -16.36
C LYS A 161 4.10 -3.24 -17.41
N SER A 162 5.02 -4.20 -17.33
CA SER A 162 5.09 -5.33 -18.25
C SER A 162 4.18 -6.50 -17.85
N LYS A 163 3.50 -6.40 -16.69
CA LYS A 163 2.72 -7.49 -16.12
C LYS A 163 1.21 -7.30 -16.33
N PRO A 164 0.43 -8.39 -16.50
CA PRO A 164 -1.02 -8.32 -16.58
C PRO A 164 -1.66 -7.72 -15.32
N ASP A 165 -2.74 -6.97 -15.50
CA ASP A 165 -3.48 -6.33 -14.41
C ASP A 165 -4.00 -7.34 -13.37
N GLU A 166 -4.32 -8.58 -13.78
CA GLU A 166 -4.79 -9.61 -12.84
C GLU A 166 -3.75 -9.96 -11.77
N LEU A 167 -2.45 -9.97 -12.11
CA LEU A 167 -1.38 -10.34 -11.18
C LEU A 167 -1.20 -9.34 -10.02
N PHE A 168 -1.68 -8.10 -10.18
CA PHE A 168 -1.58 -7.06 -9.13
C PHE A 168 -2.50 -7.33 -7.95
N PHE A 169 -3.52 -8.17 -8.14
CA PHE A 169 -4.48 -8.52 -7.10
C PHE A 169 -4.32 -9.95 -6.61
N GLU A 170 -3.53 -10.76 -7.33
CA GLU A 170 -3.26 -12.13 -6.97
C GLU A 170 -2.20 -12.25 -5.88
N LYS A 171 -2.54 -13.01 -4.85
CA LYS A 171 -1.64 -13.39 -3.76
C LYS A 171 -1.23 -14.85 -3.91
N VAL A 172 -0.07 -15.18 -3.39
CA VAL A 172 0.48 -16.54 -3.33
C VAL A 172 1.02 -16.79 -1.93
N THR A 173 0.88 -18.01 -1.46
CA THR A 173 1.49 -18.45 -0.20
C THR A 173 2.94 -18.83 -0.45
N LEU A 174 3.87 -18.27 0.30
CA LEU A 174 5.30 -18.59 0.26
C LEU A 174 5.66 -19.34 1.55
N CYS A 175 6.07 -20.59 1.43
CA CYS A 175 6.49 -21.42 2.55
C CYS A 175 8.01 -21.60 2.52
N VAL A 176 8.70 -21.24 3.59
CA VAL A 176 10.16 -21.38 3.75
C VAL A 176 10.43 -22.12 5.06
N GLY A 177 10.76 -23.40 4.97
CA GLY A 177 10.82 -24.26 6.17
C GLY A 177 9.48 -24.31 6.90
N GLU A 178 9.45 -23.86 8.16
CA GLU A 178 8.23 -23.79 8.99
C GLU A 178 7.48 -22.46 8.84
N ASP A 179 8.11 -21.44 8.23
CA ASP A 179 7.53 -20.11 8.08
C ASP A 179 6.64 -20.03 6.85
N THR A 180 5.51 -19.32 6.97
CA THR A 180 4.56 -19.12 5.88
C THR A 180 4.14 -17.66 5.79
N GLU A 181 4.26 -17.06 4.61
CA GLU A 181 3.83 -15.69 4.33
C GLU A 181 2.92 -15.61 3.10
N VAL A 182 1.93 -14.72 3.12
CA VAL A 182 1.10 -14.43 1.95
C VAL A 182 1.62 -13.17 1.26
N VAL A 183 2.07 -13.31 0.01
CA VAL A 183 2.72 -12.24 -0.75
C VAL A 183 2.03 -12.02 -2.09
N ASN A 184 2.24 -10.86 -2.73
CA ASN A 184 1.62 -10.57 -4.03
C ASN A 184 2.46 -11.13 -5.16
N LYS A 185 1.81 -11.84 -6.10
CA LYS A 185 2.48 -12.50 -7.21
C LYS A 185 3.26 -11.53 -8.08
N VAL A 186 2.68 -10.36 -8.39
CA VAL A 186 3.33 -9.34 -9.23
C VAL A 186 4.71 -8.97 -8.71
N VAL A 187 4.92 -8.92 -7.40
CA VAL A 187 6.22 -8.59 -6.80
C VAL A 187 7.23 -9.69 -7.07
N LEU A 188 6.86 -10.95 -6.80
CA LEU A 188 7.74 -12.09 -7.00
C LEU A 188 8.09 -12.27 -8.48
N CYS A 189 7.08 -12.26 -9.36
CA CYS A 189 7.26 -12.45 -10.80
C CYS A 189 8.09 -11.33 -11.44
N SER A 190 8.02 -10.11 -10.93
CA SER A 190 8.80 -8.98 -11.45
C SER A 190 10.26 -9.02 -11.01
N ARG A 191 10.55 -9.68 -9.88
CA ARG A 191 11.88 -9.64 -9.24
C ARG A 191 12.65 -10.95 -9.36
N SER A 192 11.98 -12.02 -9.78
CA SER A 192 12.57 -13.31 -10.01
C SER A 192 11.94 -13.98 -11.24
N PRO A 193 12.72 -14.21 -12.32
CA PRO A 193 12.23 -14.96 -13.47
C PRO A 193 11.86 -16.41 -13.10
N VAL A 194 12.44 -16.95 -12.02
CA VAL A 194 12.08 -18.27 -11.48
C VAL A 194 10.65 -18.25 -10.94
N PHE A 195 10.30 -17.27 -10.10
CA PHE A 195 8.91 -17.13 -9.62
C PHE A 195 7.93 -16.79 -10.74
N SER A 196 8.35 -15.97 -11.72
CA SER A 196 7.54 -15.71 -12.92
C SER A 196 7.17 -17.02 -13.61
N THR A 197 8.15 -17.90 -13.81
CA THR A 197 7.92 -19.22 -14.45
C THR A 197 7.02 -20.11 -13.58
N MET A 198 7.31 -20.23 -12.28
CA MET A 198 6.53 -21.06 -11.35
C MET A 198 5.05 -20.64 -11.25
N LEU A 199 4.77 -19.33 -11.32
CA LEU A 199 3.44 -18.78 -11.07
C LEU A 199 2.65 -18.44 -12.35
N GLU A 200 3.32 -18.30 -13.50
CA GLU A 200 2.67 -17.99 -14.76
C GLU A 200 2.54 -19.23 -15.67
N CYS A 201 3.46 -20.19 -15.60
CA CYS A 201 3.39 -21.45 -16.36
C CYS A 201 2.56 -22.52 -15.63
N ASN A 202 2.15 -23.58 -16.35
CA ASN A 202 1.44 -24.72 -15.77
C ASN A 202 2.37 -25.58 -14.91
N MET A 203 2.71 -25.06 -13.74
CA MET A 203 3.45 -25.75 -12.69
C MET A 203 2.55 -25.92 -11.47
N ARG A 204 2.92 -26.86 -10.60
CA ARG A 204 2.20 -27.14 -9.35
C ARG A 204 2.01 -25.87 -8.51
N GLU A 205 3.02 -25.01 -8.46
CA GLU A 205 2.99 -23.78 -7.67
C GLU A 205 1.89 -22.81 -8.13
N LYS A 206 1.59 -22.76 -9.43
CA LYS A 206 0.47 -21.99 -9.98
C LYS A 206 -0.88 -22.62 -9.64
N GLU A 207 -0.98 -23.95 -9.75
CA GLU A 207 -2.23 -24.69 -9.50
C GLU A 207 -2.61 -24.66 -8.02
N GLU A 208 -1.65 -24.85 -7.13
CA GLU A 208 -1.84 -24.82 -5.68
C GLU A 208 -1.82 -23.40 -5.10
N ASN A 209 -1.42 -22.41 -5.90
CA ASN A 209 -1.23 -21.03 -5.47
C ASN A 209 -0.30 -20.91 -4.24
N CYS A 210 0.72 -21.76 -4.20
CA CYS A 210 1.65 -21.94 -3.09
C CYS A 210 3.05 -22.25 -3.63
N VAL A 211 4.08 -21.61 -3.09
CA VAL A 211 5.48 -21.87 -3.44
C VAL A 211 6.22 -22.31 -2.19
N THR A 212 6.75 -23.53 -2.21
CA THR A 212 7.59 -24.07 -1.13
C THR A 212 9.06 -23.94 -1.51
N ILE A 213 9.85 -23.33 -0.63
CA ILE A 213 11.29 -23.14 -0.77
C ILE A 213 11.98 -24.02 0.27
N ASP A 214 12.57 -25.12 -0.20
CA ASP A 214 13.25 -26.11 0.64
C ASP A 214 14.77 -25.88 0.75
N ASP A 215 15.33 -25.08 -0.17
CA ASP A 215 16.76 -24.85 -0.33
C ASP A 215 17.30 -23.69 0.52
N ILE A 216 16.42 -22.93 1.17
CA ILE A 216 16.76 -21.85 2.09
C ILE A 216 16.34 -22.25 3.50
N LYS A 217 17.29 -22.18 4.44
CA LYS A 217 17.10 -22.47 5.87
C LYS A 217 17.37 -21.23 6.72
#